data_AF-A0A0V7ZRB0-F1
#
_entry.id   AF-A0A0V7ZRB0-F1
#
_cell.length_a   1.000
_cell.length_b   1.000
_cell.length_c   1.000
_cell.angle_alpha   90.00
_cell.angle_beta   90.00
_cell.angle_gamma   90.00
#
_symmetry.space_group_name_H-M   'P 1'
#
loop_
_entity.id
_entity.type
_entity.pdbx_description
1 polymer ?
#
loop_
_entity_poly.entity_id
_entity_poly.type
_entity_poly.pdbx_seq_one_letter_code
_entity_poly.pdbx_strand_id
1 'polypeptide(L)'
;MKTNKTTAGTSKADTSKAEILALSEDMTPIDGYVDLQIPVDVLWETFNRPNTWNYWNKCFFWTFNSELKLGKQLIWVFEPIRWWFLYKMPAIATIVELEPQHKVTWEVTILPGFYARHTYYMKDLGNGYTRFGSWEKAMGWNFRLLKGFWLAHFTFVKNFSLEGAKHLEKVYSQQKSLDWRYLQSKNNWRSKNNWKFFLSLILLLVVLGSGSFATWFYLSYVQQQTVEMAPGVYAVLGGGGNSLVVEDGKEILVLDPKFPPGAQSLRRWIKRNLPNSNVTKIVNTHYHYDHTQGNILYPSAQIFAHRQVPPLMMLRDGNWWKSHQEYIPQSDNLVNKTDTLKLKNQEIILTYPGIAHTHGDLWAYLPKENIIATGDLLFHTYYPFFDLGEGGVAIPQTIAAIREIAQKYPDAKFLPGHGPIATASDLQQYANYLEYLYQSVDNAYKQGLSIEQASNTIDLSQWHRRILPSFHNNRLTWATAKNNIRWVYQIVEQEHNTD
;
A
#
# COMPACT_ATOMS: atom_id res chain seq x y z
N MET A 1 26.97 -55.48 9.36
CA MET A 1 28.35 -55.08 9.01
C MET A 1 28.53 -55.21 7.50
N LYS A 2 28.45 -54.11 6.74
CA LYS A 2 28.95 -54.07 5.37
C LYS A 2 29.81 -52.82 5.24
N THR A 3 31.10 -53.07 5.11
CA THR A 3 32.18 -52.13 4.93
C THR A 3 32.19 -51.60 3.50
N ASN A 4 32.26 -50.28 3.39
CA ASN A 4 32.46 -49.53 2.15
C ASN A 4 33.84 -49.81 1.53
N LYS A 5 33.87 -50.03 0.22
CA LYS A 5 35.03 -49.72 -0.64
C LYS A 5 34.59 -48.82 -1.79
N THR A 6 35.04 -47.58 -1.66
CA THR A 6 35.40 -46.58 -2.67
C THR A 6 35.48 -47.03 -4.13
N THR A 7 34.78 -46.28 -4.99
CA THR A 7 35.21 -45.95 -6.35
C THR A 7 35.26 -44.43 -6.52
N ALA A 8 36.32 -43.99 -7.20
CA ALA A 8 36.75 -42.62 -7.36
C ALA A 8 35.71 -41.71 -8.06
N GLY A 9 35.65 -40.46 -7.59
CA GLY A 9 35.05 -39.34 -8.30
C GLY A 9 35.98 -38.14 -8.18
N THR A 10 36.61 -37.76 -9.29
CA THR A 10 37.43 -36.56 -9.45
C THR A 10 36.58 -35.30 -9.23
N SER A 11 36.80 -34.58 -8.12
CA SER A 11 36.16 -33.29 -7.86
C SER A 11 36.83 -32.17 -8.68
N LYS A 12 36.04 -31.46 -9.47
CA LYS A 12 36.41 -30.16 -10.06
C LYS A 12 36.91 -29.24 -8.94
N ALA A 13 38.09 -28.66 -9.13
CA ALA A 13 38.65 -27.65 -8.24
C ALA A 13 37.72 -26.43 -8.17
N ASP A 14 37.36 -26.03 -6.95
CA ASP A 14 36.53 -24.86 -6.66
C ASP A 14 37.42 -23.61 -6.83
N THR A 15 37.40 -23.02 -8.02
CA THR A 15 38.20 -21.82 -8.35
C THR A 15 37.62 -20.61 -7.60
N SER A 16 38.46 -19.91 -6.85
CA SER A 16 38.03 -18.75 -6.05
C SER A 16 37.51 -17.62 -6.95
N LYS A 17 36.55 -16.81 -6.46
CA LYS A 17 36.03 -15.65 -7.22
C LYS A 17 37.12 -14.66 -7.64
N ALA A 18 38.22 -14.58 -6.89
CA ALA A 18 39.39 -13.77 -7.22
C ALA A 18 40.12 -14.28 -8.47
N GLU A 19 40.29 -15.59 -8.61
CA GLU A 19 40.90 -16.22 -9.79
C GLU A 19 40.00 -16.06 -11.03
N ILE A 20 38.68 -16.21 -10.86
CA ILE A 20 37.71 -15.96 -11.94
C ILE A 20 37.76 -14.48 -12.37
N LEU A 21 37.84 -13.54 -11.43
CA LEU A 21 37.99 -12.12 -11.74
C LEU A 21 39.31 -11.83 -12.46
N ALA A 22 40.41 -12.47 -12.07
CA ALA A 22 41.71 -12.30 -12.72
C ALA A 22 41.65 -12.68 -14.20
N LEU A 23 40.97 -13.77 -14.54
CA LEU A 23 40.78 -14.26 -15.91
C LEU A 23 39.65 -13.55 -16.68
N SER A 24 38.79 -12.79 -15.99
CA SER A 24 37.64 -12.13 -16.64
C SER A 24 38.06 -11.04 -17.64
N GLU A 25 37.44 -11.08 -18.82
CA GLU A 25 37.55 -10.06 -19.88
C GLU A 25 36.49 -8.94 -19.76
N ASP A 26 35.63 -8.99 -18.73
CA ASP A 26 34.54 -8.02 -18.56
C ASP A 26 35.05 -6.58 -18.48
N MET A 27 36.24 -6.40 -17.90
CA MET A 27 36.87 -5.12 -17.63
C MET A 27 38.39 -5.26 -17.63
N THR A 28 39.08 -4.40 -18.40
CA THR A 28 40.49 -4.10 -18.16
C THR A 28 40.60 -3.35 -16.84
N PRO A 29 41.54 -3.72 -15.94
CA PRO A 29 41.66 -3.05 -14.66
C PRO A 29 41.84 -1.54 -14.83
N ILE A 30 41.16 -0.77 -13.98
CA ILE A 30 41.40 0.65 -13.85
C ILE A 30 42.45 0.82 -12.77
N ASP A 31 43.63 1.28 -13.16
CA ASP A 31 44.74 1.47 -12.25
C ASP A 31 45.46 2.81 -12.46
N GLY A 32 46.29 3.16 -11.48
CA GLY A 32 47.14 4.35 -11.51
C GLY A 32 47.87 4.53 -10.18
N TYR A 33 48.94 5.33 -10.21
CA TYR A 33 49.76 5.62 -9.04
C TYR A 33 50.31 7.05 -9.06
N VAL A 34 50.78 7.48 -7.90
CA VAL A 34 51.51 8.74 -7.68
C VAL A 34 52.67 8.47 -6.72
N ASP A 35 53.83 9.08 -6.99
CA ASP A 35 54.98 9.04 -6.10
C ASP A 35 54.95 10.30 -5.22
N LEU A 36 55.10 10.12 -3.90
CA LEU A 36 54.89 11.14 -2.89
C LEU A 36 56.12 11.21 -1.97
N GLN A 37 56.58 12.40 -1.63
CA GLN A 37 57.61 12.64 -0.62
C GLN A 37 57.03 12.56 0.80
N ILE A 38 56.50 11.38 1.14
CA ILE A 38 55.96 11.04 2.46
C ILE A 38 56.49 9.64 2.81
N PRO A 39 57.09 9.44 4.00
CA PRO A 39 57.41 8.11 4.51
C PRO A 39 56.18 7.19 4.56
N VAL A 40 56.38 5.91 4.23
CA VAL A 40 55.27 4.94 4.04
C VAL A 40 54.48 4.70 5.32
N ASP A 41 55.13 4.72 6.47
CA ASP A 41 54.54 4.61 7.80
C ASP A 41 53.60 5.79 8.08
N VAL A 42 54.03 7.02 7.79
CA VAL A 42 53.23 8.23 7.97
C VAL A 42 51.99 8.23 7.07
N LEU A 43 52.16 7.84 5.81
CA LEU A 43 51.04 7.73 4.88
C LEU A 43 50.06 6.62 5.30
N TRP A 44 50.59 5.48 5.76
CA TRP A 44 49.79 4.35 6.23
C TRP A 44 48.95 4.71 7.45
N GLU A 45 49.46 5.47 8.43
CA GLU A 45 48.68 5.86 9.60
C GLU A 45 47.42 6.65 9.26
N THR A 46 47.52 7.57 8.28
CA THR A 46 46.38 8.35 7.76
C THR A 46 45.38 7.43 7.06
N PHE A 47 45.89 6.49 6.28
CA PHE A 47 45.09 5.58 5.50
C PHE A 47 44.42 4.49 6.34
N ASN A 48 45.04 4.05 7.44
CA ASN A 48 44.50 3.09 8.38
C ASN A 48 43.33 3.64 9.22
N ARG A 49 42.86 4.87 8.98
CA ARG A 49 41.71 5.48 9.66
C ARG A 49 40.61 5.86 8.65
N PRO A 50 39.77 4.90 8.22
CA PRO A 50 38.78 5.16 7.16
C PRO A 50 37.83 6.30 7.43
N ASN A 51 37.40 6.50 8.68
CA ASN A 51 36.56 7.62 9.14
C ASN A 51 37.18 9.02 8.92
N THR A 52 38.44 9.09 8.47
CA THR A 52 39.12 10.34 8.09
C THR A 52 39.32 10.49 6.59
N TRP A 53 38.99 9.47 5.77
CA TRP A 53 39.23 9.47 4.33
C TRP A 53 38.54 10.62 3.61
N ASN A 54 37.33 11.01 4.04
CA ASN A 54 36.61 12.14 3.48
C ASN A 54 37.26 13.52 3.74
N TYR A 55 38.33 13.61 4.55
CA TYR A 55 39.09 14.85 4.76
C TYR A 55 40.21 15.06 3.75
N TRP A 56 40.70 14.00 3.10
CA TRP A 56 41.75 14.09 2.11
C TRP A 56 41.32 13.55 0.73
N ASN A 57 40.29 12.71 0.68
CA ASN A 57 39.76 12.13 -0.54
C ASN A 57 38.32 12.60 -0.79
N LYS A 58 38.14 13.40 -1.85
CA LYS A 58 36.85 14.00 -2.22
C LYS A 58 35.85 12.99 -2.76
N CYS A 59 36.23 11.77 -3.10
CA CYS A 59 35.25 10.78 -3.53
C CYS A 59 34.35 10.35 -2.38
N PHE A 60 34.82 10.39 -1.14
CA PHE A 60 34.03 10.00 0.03
C PHE A 60 33.22 11.18 0.57
N PHE A 61 31.90 11.01 0.62
CA PHE A 61 31.04 11.87 1.41
C PHE A 61 31.17 11.53 2.90
N TRP A 62 31.19 10.23 3.24
CA TRP A 62 31.26 9.76 4.62
C TRP A 62 31.79 8.33 4.68
N THR A 63 32.43 7.97 5.78
CA THR A 63 33.02 6.64 6.04
C THR A 63 32.83 6.30 7.52
N PHE A 64 32.55 5.04 7.83
CA PHE A 64 32.17 4.63 9.19
C PHE A 64 33.37 4.16 10.03
N ASN A 65 34.25 3.35 9.45
CA ASN A 65 35.20 2.54 10.20
C ASN A 65 36.34 3.38 10.80
N SER A 66 36.68 3.15 12.07
CA SER A 66 37.81 3.81 12.73
C SER A 66 39.18 3.24 12.36
N GLU A 67 39.23 1.97 11.92
CA GLU A 67 40.45 1.27 11.54
C GLU A 67 40.22 0.18 10.49
N LEU A 68 41.26 -0.18 9.74
CA LEU A 68 41.23 -1.31 8.80
C LEU A 68 41.52 -2.63 9.52
N LYS A 69 40.69 -3.65 9.28
CA LYS A 69 40.85 -4.99 9.84
C LYS A 69 40.48 -6.06 8.82
N LEU A 70 41.34 -7.06 8.67
CA LEU A 70 41.10 -8.20 7.79
C LEU A 70 39.78 -8.90 8.18
N GLY A 71 38.96 -9.24 7.18
CA GLY A 71 37.66 -9.90 7.34
C GLY A 71 36.53 -8.99 7.85
N LYS A 72 36.78 -7.71 8.15
CA LYS A 72 35.73 -6.76 8.56
C LYS A 72 35.12 -6.04 7.36
N GLN A 73 33.87 -5.61 7.55
CA GLN A 73 33.19 -4.78 6.57
C GLN A 73 33.64 -3.33 6.68
N LEU A 74 33.99 -2.74 5.54
CA LEU A 74 34.23 -1.33 5.34
C LEU A 74 32.93 -0.70 4.80
N ILE A 75 32.46 0.38 5.44
CA ILE A 75 31.17 1.03 5.13
C ILE A 75 31.41 2.51 4.82
N TRP A 76 30.87 2.97 3.70
CA TRP A 76 31.02 4.37 3.27
C TRP A 76 29.92 4.84 2.35
N VAL A 77 29.95 6.13 2.05
CA VAL A 77 29.09 6.81 1.10
C VAL A 77 29.96 7.64 0.18
N PHE A 78 29.86 7.42 -1.12
CA PHE A 78 30.54 8.24 -2.13
C PHE A 78 29.74 9.50 -2.48
N GLU A 79 30.48 10.55 -2.82
CA GLU A 79 30.01 11.68 -3.61
C GLU A 79 29.55 11.20 -5.00
N PRO A 80 28.60 11.90 -5.64
CA PRO A 80 28.22 11.57 -7.00
C PRO A 80 29.37 11.85 -7.97
N ILE A 81 29.46 11.03 -9.03
CA ILE A 81 30.48 11.17 -10.08
C ILE A 81 30.46 12.58 -10.72
N ARG A 82 29.27 13.19 -10.77
CA ARG A 82 29.06 14.56 -11.25
C ARG A 82 28.24 15.32 -10.22
N TRP A 83 28.60 16.59 -9.98
CA TRP A 83 28.00 17.40 -8.92
C TRP A 83 26.49 17.65 -9.08
N TRP A 84 25.93 17.47 -10.28
CA TRP A 84 24.50 17.63 -10.57
C TRP A 84 23.68 16.34 -10.43
N PHE A 85 24.31 15.18 -10.21
CA PHE A 85 23.57 13.97 -9.92
C PHE A 85 23.06 14.00 -8.48
N LEU A 86 21.74 13.87 -8.32
CA LEU A 86 21.05 13.99 -7.04
C LEU A 86 21.08 12.68 -6.21
N TYR A 87 22.23 12.01 -6.16
CA TYR A 87 22.43 10.81 -5.35
C TYR A 87 23.71 10.88 -4.53
N LYS A 88 23.73 10.11 -3.43
CA LYS A 88 24.93 9.70 -2.70
C LYS A 88 24.95 8.19 -2.75
N MET A 89 26.11 7.58 -2.99
CA MET A 89 26.17 6.12 -3.22
C MET A 89 26.72 5.41 -1.98
N PRO A 90 25.86 4.81 -1.14
CA PRO A 90 26.33 3.96 -0.05
C PRO A 90 26.96 2.69 -0.61
N ALA A 91 28.01 2.23 0.03
CA ALA A 91 28.67 0.98 -0.29
C ALA A 91 29.16 0.31 0.99
N ILE A 92 29.15 -1.03 0.95
CA ILE A 92 29.73 -1.88 1.99
C ILE A 92 30.60 -2.92 1.26
N ALA A 93 31.80 -3.15 1.76
CA ALA A 93 32.74 -4.11 1.19
C ALA A 93 33.44 -4.90 2.29
N THR A 94 33.89 -6.11 2.00
CA THR A 94 34.65 -6.92 2.97
C THR A 94 36.14 -6.80 2.69
N ILE A 95 36.95 -6.48 3.71
CA ILE A 95 38.41 -6.46 3.58
C ILE A 95 38.92 -7.90 3.49
N VAL A 96 39.56 -8.23 2.37
CA VAL A 96 40.03 -9.59 2.05
C VAL A 96 41.54 -9.72 2.03
N GLU A 97 42.28 -8.61 1.87
CA GLU A 97 43.73 -8.57 2.04
C GLU A 97 44.09 -7.32 2.84
N LEU A 98 45.02 -7.44 3.78
CA LEU A 98 45.52 -6.32 4.57
C LEU A 98 46.98 -6.60 4.95
N GLU A 99 47.89 -5.89 4.30
CA GLU A 99 49.32 -5.92 4.59
C GLU A 99 49.74 -4.51 5.01
N PRO A 100 49.98 -4.27 6.31
CA PRO A 100 50.35 -2.95 6.81
C PRO A 100 51.50 -2.32 6.02
N GLN A 101 51.35 -1.04 5.69
CA GLN A 101 52.31 -0.25 4.88
C GLN A 101 52.50 -0.74 3.43
N HIS A 102 51.76 -1.76 2.98
CA HIS A 102 51.95 -2.37 1.66
C HIS A 102 50.66 -2.38 0.83
N LYS A 103 49.56 -2.92 1.34
CA LYS A 103 48.29 -2.97 0.60
C LYS A 103 47.07 -3.23 1.46
N VAL A 104 45.92 -2.84 0.95
CA VAL A 104 44.61 -3.32 1.39
C VAL A 104 43.75 -3.62 0.17
N THR A 105 43.02 -4.73 0.21
CA THR A 105 42.05 -5.11 -0.82
C THR A 105 40.72 -5.42 -0.20
N TRP A 106 39.64 -4.93 -0.80
CA TRP A 106 38.27 -5.29 -0.41
C TRP A 106 37.41 -5.72 -1.60
N GLU A 107 36.40 -6.50 -1.27
CA GLU A 107 35.44 -7.09 -2.20
C GLU A 107 34.04 -6.52 -2.01
N VAL A 108 33.41 -6.17 -3.13
CA VAL A 108 32.02 -5.70 -3.20
C VAL A 108 31.17 -6.80 -3.84
N THR A 109 30.23 -7.36 -3.08
CA THR A 109 29.37 -8.50 -3.50
C THR A 109 27.88 -8.26 -3.31
N ILE A 110 27.48 -7.04 -2.92
CA ILE A 110 26.12 -6.77 -2.40
C ILE A 110 25.05 -6.77 -3.49
N LEU A 111 25.43 -6.50 -4.73
CA LEU A 111 24.52 -6.54 -5.86
C LEU A 111 24.56 -7.94 -6.49
N PRO A 112 23.42 -8.65 -6.62
CA PRO A 112 23.38 -9.94 -7.31
C PRO A 112 24.01 -9.84 -8.71
N GLY A 113 24.93 -10.74 -9.02
CA GLY A 113 25.60 -10.75 -10.32
C GLY A 113 26.66 -9.69 -10.54
N PHE A 114 27.09 -8.99 -9.49
CA PHE A 114 28.19 -8.02 -9.51
C PHE A 114 29.28 -8.46 -8.54
N TYR A 115 30.52 -8.44 -9.00
CA TYR A 115 31.68 -8.69 -8.16
C TYR A 115 32.80 -7.73 -8.54
N ALA A 116 33.36 -7.02 -7.56
CA ALA A 116 34.49 -6.12 -7.77
C ALA A 116 35.52 -6.26 -6.66
N ARG A 117 36.80 -6.14 -7.03
CA ARG A 117 37.93 -5.97 -6.10
C ARG A 117 38.53 -4.59 -6.29
N HIS A 118 38.76 -3.90 -5.17
CA HIS A 118 39.47 -2.64 -5.12
C HIS A 118 40.69 -2.81 -4.22
N THR A 119 41.84 -2.33 -4.68
CA THR A 119 43.10 -2.36 -3.94
C THR A 119 43.70 -0.97 -3.87
N TYR A 120 44.05 -0.53 -2.67
CA TYR A 120 45.08 0.50 -2.50
C TYR A 120 46.39 -0.17 -2.12
N TYR A 121 47.47 0.26 -2.75
CA TYR A 121 48.81 -0.24 -2.46
C TYR A 121 49.80 0.91 -2.23
N MET A 122 50.81 0.62 -1.43
CA MET A 122 51.90 1.49 -1.07
C MET A 122 53.21 0.75 -1.28
N LYS A 123 54.20 1.43 -1.86
CA LYS A 123 55.56 0.90 -2.01
C LYS A 123 56.56 1.94 -1.56
N ASP A 124 57.37 1.59 -0.58
CA ASP A 124 58.52 2.41 -0.17
C ASP A 124 59.54 2.45 -1.32
N LEU A 125 59.91 3.66 -1.74
CA LEU A 125 60.92 3.92 -2.77
C LEU A 125 62.28 4.31 -2.17
N GLY A 126 62.38 4.39 -0.84
CA GLY A 126 63.53 4.89 -0.12
C GLY A 126 63.55 6.43 -0.03
N ASN A 127 64.43 6.95 0.83
CA ASN A 127 64.64 8.40 1.04
C ASN A 127 63.37 9.19 1.40
N GLY A 128 62.42 8.53 2.08
CA GLY A 128 61.14 9.14 2.48
C GLY A 128 60.15 9.32 1.33
N TYR A 129 60.31 8.58 0.23
CA TYR A 129 59.35 8.54 -0.88
C TYR A 129 58.49 7.28 -0.84
N THR A 130 57.19 7.44 -1.09
CA THR A 130 56.22 6.35 -1.19
C THR A 130 55.45 6.44 -2.51
N ARG A 131 55.34 5.33 -3.22
CA ARG A 131 54.38 5.17 -4.32
C ARG A 131 53.03 4.76 -3.75
N PHE A 132 52.02 5.59 -3.93
CA PHE A 132 50.63 5.25 -3.61
C PHE A 132 49.88 4.94 -4.90
N GLY A 133 49.15 3.81 -4.93
CA GLY A 133 48.37 3.42 -6.09
C GLY A 133 46.99 2.88 -5.75
N SER A 134 46.11 2.95 -6.75
CA SER A 134 44.74 2.45 -6.71
C SER A 134 44.51 1.55 -7.90
N TRP A 135 43.85 0.42 -7.66
CA TRP A 135 43.56 -0.59 -8.66
C TRP A 135 42.16 -1.15 -8.45
N GLU A 136 41.38 -1.25 -9.52
CA GLU A 136 40.02 -1.79 -9.50
C GLU A 136 39.74 -2.71 -10.69
N LYS A 137 39.09 -3.86 -10.42
CA LYS A 137 38.55 -4.74 -11.46
C LYS A 137 37.20 -5.30 -11.03
N ALA A 138 36.27 -5.37 -11.97
CA ALA A 138 34.93 -5.93 -11.74
C ALA A 138 34.50 -6.90 -12.84
N MET A 139 33.56 -7.77 -12.51
CA MET A 139 32.95 -8.74 -13.42
C MET A 139 31.50 -9.03 -13.05
N GLY A 140 30.81 -9.73 -13.95
CA GLY A 140 29.48 -10.27 -13.74
C GLY A 140 28.42 -9.61 -14.63
N TRP A 141 27.28 -10.27 -14.76
CA TRP A 141 26.23 -9.84 -15.69
C TRP A 141 25.65 -8.46 -15.33
N ASN A 142 25.56 -8.14 -14.04
CA ASN A 142 25.04 -6.86 -13.58
C ASN A 142 26.06 -5.73 -13.81
N PHE A 143 27.36 -6.04 -13.66
CA PHE A 143 28.43 -5.14 -14.09
C PHE A 143 28.34 -4.85 -15.60
N ARG A 144 28.18 -5.88 -16.45
CA ARG A 144 28.07 -5.71 -17.91
C ARG A 144 26.89 -4.82 -18.31
N LEU A 145 25.75 -4.98 -17.65
CA LEU A 145 24.54 -4.21 -17.92
C LEU A 145 24.71 -2.71 -17.67
N LEU A 146 25.52 -2.34 -16.66
CA LEU A 146 25.80 -0.94 -16.29
C LEU A 146 27.28 -0.57 -16.52
N LYS A 147 27.95 -1.21 -17.49
CA LYS A 147 29.40 -1.12 -17.68
C LYS A 147 29.90 0.34 -17.79
N GLY A 148 29.20 1.17 -18.56
CA GLY A 148 29.57 2.57 -18.73
C GLY A 148 29.53 3.39 -17.43
N PHE A 149 28.54 3.13 -16.58
CA PHE A 149 28.45 3.76 -15.27
C PHE A 149 29.59 3.30 -14.36
N TRP A 150 29.83 1.99 -14.27
CA TRP A 150 30.86 1.45 -13.39
C TRP A 150 32.27 1.87 -13.80
N LEU A 151 32.59 1.89 -15.09
CA LEU A 151 33.88 2.40 -15.58
C LEU A 151 34.07 3.88 -15.22
N ALA A 152 33.03 4.71 -15.37
CA ALA A 152 33.08 6.11 -14.97
C ALA A 152 33.23 6.26 -13.45
N HIS A 153 32.57 5.41 -12.66
CA HIS A 153 32.64 5.41 -11.20
C HIS A 153 34.04 5.02 -10.70
N PHE A 154 34.58 3.91 -11.19
CA PHE A 154 35.92 3.45 -10.84
C PHE A 154 37.00 4.45 -11.25
N THR A 155 36.88 5.03 -12.45
CA THR A 155 37.78 6.11 -12.87
C THR A 155 37.69 7.33 -11.94
N PHE A 156 36.48 7.69 -11.50
CA PHE A 156 36.25 8.75 -10.52
C PHE A 156 36.92 8.43 -9.18
N VAL A 157 36.69 7.24 -8.61
CA VAL A 157 37.29 6.81 -7.34
C VAL A 157 38.82 6.85 -7.44
N LYS A 158 39.40 6.24 -8.47
CA LYS A 158 40.85 6.28 -8.71
C LYS A 158 41.38 7.71 -8.74
N ASN A 159 40.85 8.55 -9.63
CA ASN A 159 41.41 9.89 -9.87
C ASN A 159 41.36 10.76 -8.61
N PHE A 160 40.24 10.76 -7.89
CA PHE A 160 40.09 11.54 -6.66
C PHE A 160 40.95 11.01 -5.50
N SER A 161 41.22 9.70 -5.49
CA SER A 161 42.11 9.10 -4.49
C SER A 161 43.57 9.47 -4.73
N LEU A 162 44.01 9.46 -5.99
CA LEU A 162 45.36 9.92 -6.37
C LEU A 162 45.53 11.43 -6.15
N GLU A 163 44.52 12.25 -6.48
CA GLU A 163 44.52 13.68 -6.17
C GLU A 163 44.59 13.92 -4.66
N GLY A 164 43.80 13.18 -3.88
CA GLY A 164 43.81 13.26 -2.42
C GLY A 164 45.16 12.90 -1.82
N ALA A 165 45.83 11.87 -2.34
CA ALA A 165 47.17 11.48 -1.89
C ALA A 165 48.22 12.58 -2.19
N LYS A 166 48.16 13.23 -3.35
CA LYS A 166 48.99 14.42 -3.64
C LYS A 166 48.68 15.60 -2.71
N HIS A 167 47.42 15.76 -2.32
CA HIS A 167 47.05 16.78 -1.33
C HIS A 167 47.71 16.52 0.03
N LEU A 168 47.80 15.25 0.46
CA LEU A 168 48.51 14.87 1.69
C LEU A 168 50.00 15.25 1.62
N GLU A 169 50.68 15.09 0.48
CA GLU A 169 52.07 15.49 0.33
C GLU A 169 52.26 17.01 0.55
N LYS A 170 51.35 17.82 0.00
CA LYS A 170 51.35 19.27 0.25
C LYS A 170 51.15 19.59 1.74
N VAL A 171 50.30 18.86 2.45
CA VAL A 171 50.11 19.04 3.90
C VAL A 171 51.36 18.61 4.66
N TYR A 172 51.92 17.45 4.33
CA TYR A 172 53.09 16.89 4.99
C TYR A 172 54.34 17.76 4.80
N SER A 173 54.57 18.29 3.60
CA SER A 173 55.70 19.20 3.34
C SER A 173 55.68 20.45 4.24
N GLN A 174 54.49 20.93 4.62
CA GLN A 174 54.27 22.11 5.46
C GLN A 174 54.32 21.80 6.96
N GLN A 175 53.66 20.72 7.39
CA GLN A 175 53.44 20.41 8.81
C GLN A 175 54.38 19.33 9.35
N LYS A 176 55.10 18.63 8.47
CA LYS A 176 55.88 17.42 8.77
C LYS A 176 55.08 16.34 9.51
N SER A 177 53.74 16.41 9.41
CA SER A 177 52.79 15.49 10.04
C SER A 177 51.47 15.49 9.26
N LEU A 178 50.71 14.40 9.37
CA LEU A 178 49.38 14.22 8.79
C LEU A 178 48.31 14.05 9.89
N ASP A 179 48.21 15.00 10.82
CA ASP A 179 47.16 14.96 11.86
C ASP A 179 45.76 15.14 11.23
N TRP A 180 44.88 14.17 11.45
CA TRP A 180 43.50 14.19 10.99
C TRP A 180 42.71 15.41 11.48
N ARG A 181 43.01 15.95 12.67
CA ARG A 181 42.34 17.17 13.17
C ARG A 181 42.67 18.38 12.31
N TYR A 182 43.92 18.46 11.86
CA TYR A 182 44.35 19.51 10.95
C TYR A 182 43.67 19.35 9.58
N LEU A 183 43.64 18.13 9.03
CA LEU A 183 42.95 17.83 7.77
C LEU A 183 41.46 18.19 7.84
N GLN A 184 40.80 17.85 8.94
CA GLN A 184 39.41 18.22 9.20
C GLN A 184 39.20 19.75 9.21
N SER A 185 40.08 20.49 9.89
CA SER A 185 39.99 21.95 10.02
C SER A 185 40.17 22.70 8.70
N LYS A 186 40.87 22.08 7.73
CA LYS A 186 41.15 22.67 6.41
C LYS A 186 40.22 22.17 5.30
N ASN A 187 39.25 21.31 5.63
CA ASN A 187 38.31 20.75 4.65
C ASN A 187 37.23 21.77 4.24
N ASN A 188 37.61 22.73 3.39
CA ASN A 188 36.77 23.85 2.98
C ASN A 188 35.96 23.60 1.69
N TRP A 189 36.11 22.43 1.03
CA TRP A 189 35.42 22.14 -0.23
C TRP A 189 33.98 21.64 -0.04
N ARG A 190 33.58 21.30 1.19
CA ARG A 190 32.20 20.86 1.47
C ARG A 190 31.25 22.05 1.38
N SER A 191 30.48 22.10 0.29
CA SER A 191 29.37 23.03 0.12
C SER A 191 28.35 22.87 1.25
N LYS A 192 27.87 24.00 1.82
CA LYS A 192 26.77 24.07 2.81
C LYS A 192 25.40 23.56 2.28
N ASN A 193 25.29 23.11 1.02
CA ASN A 193 24.03 22.72 0.38
C ASN A 193 23.65 21.23 0.54
N ASN A 194 23.70 20.71 1.76
CA ASN A 194 23.17 19.37 2.08
C ASN A 194 21.64 19.26 1.88
N TRP A 195 20.93 20.38 1.81
CA TRP A 195 19.47 20.46 1.63
C TRP A 195 18.97 19.75 0.37
N LYS A 196 19.74 19.77 -0.73
CA LYS A 196 19.32 19.13 -2.00
C LYS A 196 19.24 17.60 -1.91
N PHE A 197 20.08 16.97 -1.06
CA PHE A 197 20.05 15.52 -0.80
C PHE A 197 18.84 15.13 0.08
N PHE A 198 18.53 15.94 1.10
CA PHE A 198 17.35 15.71 1.92
C PHE A 198 16.05 15.86 1.12
N LEU A 199 15.99 16.84 0.19
CA LEU A 199 14.87 17.01 -0.73
C LEU A 199 14.62 15.80 -1.62
N SER A 200 15.66 15.22 -2.24
CA SER A 200 15.49 14.04 -3.09
C SER A 200 15.07 12.79 -2.31
N LEU A 201 15.58 12.63 -1.08
CA LEU A 201 15.16 11.56 -0.18
C LEU A 201 13.68 11.70 0.23
N ILE A 202 13.24 12.91 0.58
CA ILE A 202 11.84 13.20 0.90
C ILE A 202 10.95 12.93 -0.32
N LEU A 203 11.34 13.37 -1.52
CA LEU A 203 10.57 13.14 -2.75
C LEU A 203 10.40 11.64 -3.04
N LEU A 204 11.47 10.86 -2.87
CA LEU A 204 11.45 9.40 -3.04
C LEU A 204 10.51 8.74 -2.02
N LEU A 205 10.56 9.16 -0.75
CA LEU A 205 9.67 8.66 0.30
C LEU A 205 8.19 9.01 0.03
N VAL A 206 7.90 10.19 -0.50
CA VAL A 206 6.55 10.59 -0.92
C VAL A 206 6.05 9.75 -2.09
N VAL A 207 6.89 9.46 -3.08
CA VAL A 207 6.52 8.61 -4.23
C VAL A 207 6.29 7.17 -3.79
N LEU A 208 7.17 6.60 -2.97
CA LEU A 208 7.01 5.23 -2.44
C LEU A 208 5.82 5.11 -1.47
N GLY A 209 5.59 6.13 -0.64
CA GLY A 209 4.46 6.21 0.28
C GLY A 209 3.13 6.35 -0.44
N SER A 210 3.05 7.17 -1.49
CA SER A 210 1.84 7.36 -2.28
C SER A 210 1.46 6.11 -3.08
N GLY A 211 2.43 5.38 -3.65
CA GLY A 211 2.17 4.08 -4.28
C GLY A 211 1.63 3.03 -3.31
N SER A 212 2.18 3.00 -2.09
CA SER A 212 1.73 2.08 -1.02
C SER A 212 0.31 2.42 -0.54
N PHE A 213 0.00 3.70 -0.35
CA PHE A 213 -1.34 4.15 0.03
C PHE A 213 -2.38 3.89 -1.08
N ALA A 214 -2.05 4.20 -2.33
CA ALA A 214 -2.95 3.95 -3.47
C ALA A 214 -3.24 2.45 -3.63
N THR A 215 -2.22 1.60 -3.48
CA THR A 215 -2.37 0.13 -3.53
C THR A 215 -3.23 -0.35 -2.36
N TRP A 216 -2.95 0.10 -1.13
CA TRP A 216 -3.76 -0.25 0.05
C TRP A 216 -5.22 0.18 -0.11
N PHE A 217 -5.48 1.41 -0.57
CA PHE A 217 -6.83 1.93 -0.80
C PHE A 217 -7.56 1.11 -1.87
N TYR A 218 -6.87 0.79 -2.97
CA TYR A 218 -7.43 -0.04 -4.04
C TYR A 218 -7.81 -1.43 -3.51
N LEU A 219 -6.89 -2.12 -2.85
CA LEU A 219 -7.12 -3.47 -2.32
C LEU A 219 -8.20 -3.50 -1.21
N SER A 220 -8.31 -2.43 -0.42
CA SER A 220 -9.22 -2.39 0.72
C SER A 220 -10.65 -1.95 0.35
N TYR A 221 -10.81 -1.07 -0.65
CA TYR A 221 -12.10 -0.41 -0.89
C TYR A 221 -12.58 -0.46 -2.35
N VAL A 222 -11.69 -0.60 -3.33
CA VAL A 222 -12.05 -0.56 -4.76
C VAL A 222 -12.12 -1.96 -5.37
N GLN A 223 -11.24 -2.87 -4.95
CA GLN A 223 -11.19 -4.23 -5.44
C GLN A 223 -12.52 -4.93 -5.17
N GLN A 224 -13.05 -5.59 -6.20
CA GLN A 224 -14.23 -6.43 -6.08
C GLN A 224 -13.80 -7.88 -5.89
N GLN A 225 -14.48 -8.58 -5.00
CA GLN A 225 -14.36 -10.02 -4.82
C GLN A 225 -15.69 -10.67 -5.16
N THR A 226 -15.68 -11.65 -6.05
CA THR A 226 -16.88 -12.42 -6.37
C THR A 226 -16.87 -13.74 -5.61
N VAL A 227 -18.01 -14.10 -5.03
CA VAL A 227 -18.26 -15.39 -4.38
C VAL A 227 -19.52 -16.00 -4.97
N GLU A 228 -19.43 -17.21 -5.51
CA GLU A 228 -20.63 -17.98 -5.88
C GLU A 228 -21.26 -18.56 -4.61
N MET A 229 -22.45 -18.07 -4.26
CA MET A 229 -23.17 -18.45 -3.04
C MET A 229 -23.99 -19.73 -3.21
N ALA A 230 -24.45 -19.97 -4.43
CA ALA A 230 -25.17 -21.14 -4.94
C ALA A 230 -25.05 -21.14 -6.49
N PRO A 231 -25.36 -22.25 -7.19
CA PRO A 231 -25.29 -22.30 -8.66
C PRO A 231 -26.08 -21.16 -9.31
N GLY A 232 -25.41 -20.30 -10.06
CA GLY A 232 -26.03 -19.14 -10.73
C GLY A 232 -26.31 -17.94 -9.82
N VAL A 233 -25.92 -17.98 -8.53
CA VAL A 233 -26.10 -16.89 -7.56
C VAL A 233 -24.75 -16.42 -7.05
N TYR A 234 -24.38 -15.18 -7.39
CA TYR A 234 -23.07 -14.62 -7.11
C TYR A 234 -23.18 -13.35 -6.26
N ALA A 235 -22.44 -13.30 -5.15
CA ALA A 235 -22.18 -12.07 -4.42
C ALA A 235 -20.95 -11.37 -4.99
N VAL A 236 -21.07 -10.09 -5.34
CA VAL A 236 -19.94 -9.24 -5.76
C VAL A 236 -19.67 -8.22 -4.65
N LEU A 237 -18.69 -8.55 -3.82
CA LEU A 237 -18.30 -7.81 -2.63
C LEU A 237 -17.38 -6.63 -2.96
N GLY A 238 -17.53 -5.51 -2.24
CA GLY A 238 -16.67 -4.34 -2.37
C GLY A 238 -16.91 -3.48 -3.62
N GLY A 239 -16.04 -2.48 -3.82
CA GLY A 239 -16.18 -1.50 -4.90
C GLY A 239 -17.41 -0.61 -4.75
N GLY A 240 -17.76 -0.25 -3.52
CA GLY A 240 -19.03 0.38 -3.10
C GLY A 240 -19.87 -0.53 -2.23
N GLY A 241 -21.20 -0.40 -2.35
CA GLY A 241 -22.14 -1.42 -1.90
C GLY A 241 -21.92 -2.76 -2.61
N ASN A 242 -22.21 -3.86 -1.93
CA ASN A 242 -22.22 -5.21 -2.47
C ASN A 242 -23.38 -5.38 -3.45
N SER A 243 -23.23 -6.32 -4.39
CA SER A 243 -24.28 -6.65 -5.36
C SER A 243 -24.58 -8.14 -5.34
N LEU A 244 -25.83 -8.51 -5.58
CA LEU A 244 -26.21 -9.90 -5.90
C LEU A 244 -26.44 -10.01 -7.40
N VAL A 245 -25.86 -11.02 -8.04
CA VAL A 245 -26.13 -11.38 -9.44
C VAL A 245 -26.78 -12.75 -9.45
N VAL A 246 -27.97 -12.84 -10.01
CA VAL A 246 -28.74 -14.09 -10.13
C VAL A 246 -28.93 -14.39 -11.60
N GLU A 247 -28.43 -15.51 -12.08
CA GLU A 247 -28.58 -15.99 -13.45
C GLU A 247 -29.55 -17.18 -13.47
N ASP A 248 -30.60 -17.08 -14.30
CA ASP A 248 -31.45 -18.23 -14.63
C ASP A 248 -31.73 -18.27 -16.14
N GLY A 249 -31.27 -19.34 -16.79
CA GLY A 249 -31.35 -19.51 -18.25
C GLY A 249 -30.48 -18.50 -19.00
N LYS A 250 -31.12 -17.51 -19.64
CA LYS A 250 -30.45 -16.41 -20.38
C LYS A 250 -30.74 -15.04 -19.77
N GLU A 251 -31.34 -15.03 -18.58
CA GLU A 251 -31.73 -13.82 -17.88
C GLU A 251 -30.90 -13.64 -16.61
N ILE A 252 -30.53 -12.40 -16.34
CA ILE A 252 -29.81 -12.01 -15.13
C ILE A 252 -30.63 -10.95 -14.40
N LEU A 253 -30.78 -11.16 -13.10
CA LEU A 253 -31.15 -10.12 -12.14
C LEU A 253 -29.90 -9.59 -11.45
N VAL A 254 -29.76 -8.27 -11.40
CA VAL A 254 -28.72 -7.60 -10.59
C VAL A 254 -29.39 -6.82 -9.47
N LEU A 255 -29.09 -7.17 -8.23
CA LEU A 255 -29.47 -6.38 -7.07
C LEU A 255 -28.33 -5.42 -6.74
N ASP A 256 -28.65 -4.13 -6.67
CA ASP A 256 -27.75 -3.01 -6.42
C ASP A 256 -26.54 -2.96 -7.37
N PRO A 257 -26.68 -2.42 -8.61
CA PRO A 257 -25.63 -2.42 -9.64
C PRO A 257 -24.41 -1.52 -9.38
N LYS A 258 -24.19 -1.10 -8.13
CA LYS A 258 -23.07 -0.26 -7.66
C LYS A 258 -23.11 1.18 -8.20
N PHE A 259 -21.98 1.88 -8.09
CA PHE A 259 -21.69 3.15 -8.76
C PHE A 259 -20.33 3.12 -9.47
N PRO A 260 -20.03 4.06 -10.39
CA PRO A 260 -18.72 4.13 -11.04
C PRO A 260 -17.56 4.38 -10.05
N PRO A 261 -16.39 3.70 -10.20
CA PRO A 261 -16.02 2.76 -11.25
C PRO A 261 -16.44 1.30 -10.98
N GLY A 262 -17.04 1.02 -9.82
CA GLY A 262 -17.47 -0.31 -9.41
C GLY A 262 -18.52 -0.91 -10.34
N ALA A 263 -19.48 -0.12 -10.79
CA ALA A 263 -20.53 -0.53 -11.72
C ALA A 263 -19.97 -1.02 -13.08
N GLN A 264 -18.95 -0.33 -13.62
CA GLN A 264 -18.29 -0.79 -14.86
C GLN A 264 -17.49 -2.07 -14.64
N SER A 265 -16.91 -2.26 -13.45
CA SER A 265 -16.19 -3.48 -13.10
C SER A 265 -17.14 -4.67 -12.98
N LEU A 266 -18.30 -4.47 -12.33
CA LEU A 266 -19.38 -5.45 -12.24
C LEU A 266 -19.90 -5.83 -13.65
N ARG A 267 -20.22 -4.85 -14.49
CA ARG A 267 -20.67 -5.11 -15.87
C ARG A 267 -19.64 -5.90 -16.69
N ARG A 268 -18.35 -5.58 -16.56
CA ARG A 268 -17.28 -6.33 -17.22
C ARG A 268 -17.20 -7.76 -16.70
N TRP A 269 -17.35 -7.96 -15.38
CA TRP A 269 -17.40 -9.29 -14.78
C TRP A 269 -18.59 -10.09 -15.33
N ILE A 270 -19.80 -9.52 -15.35
CA ILE A 270 -21.00 -10.18 -15.90
C ILE A 270 -20.76 -10.59 -17.36
N LYS A 271 -20.33 -9.66 -18.23
CA LYS A 271 -20.09 -9.97 -19.65
C LYS A 271 -19.05 -11.07 -19.86
N ARG A 272 -18.06 -11.17 -18.99
CA ARG A 272 -16.94 -12.10 -19.14
C ARG A 272 -17.28 -13.50 -18.63
N ASN A 273 -18.05 -13.59 -17.55
CA ASN A 273 -18.36 -14.86 -16.89
C ASN A 273 -19.72 -15.43 -17.30
N LEU A 274 -20.67 -14.58 -17.69
CA LEU A 274 -22.03 -14.94 -18.09
C LEU A 274 -22.35 -14.45 -19.51
N PRO A 275 -21.53 -14.80 -20.54
CA PRO A 275 -21.60 -14.18 -21.87
C PRO A 275 -22.87 -14.52 -22.67
N ASN A 276 -23.61 -15.55 -22.26
CA ASN A 276 -24.82 -16.03 -22.95
C ASN A 276 -26.12 -15.49 -22.35
N SER A 277 -26.01 -14.65 -21.33
CA SER A 277 -27.12 -14.17 -20.53
C SER A 277 -27.13 -12.63 -20.48
N ASN A 278 -28.32 -12.04 -20.36
CA ASN A 278 -28.51 -10.59 -20.36
C ASN A 278 -29.16 -10.13 -19.06
N VAL A 279 -28.75 -8.95 -18.57
CA VAL A 279 -29.43 -8.31 -17.43
C VAL A 279 -30.79 -7.82 -17.89
N THR A 280 -31.85 -8.49 -17.43
CA THR A 280 -33.25 -8.16 -17.75
C THR A 280 -33.96 -7.49 -16.58
N LYS A 281 -33.42 -7.63 -15.36
CA LYS A 281 -34.03 -7.09 -14.14
C LYS A 281 -32.98 -6.49 -13.20
N ILE A 282 -33.35 -5.39 -12.55
CA ILE A 282 -32.58 -4.76 -11.48
C ILE A 282 -33.47 -4.64 -10.25
N VAL A 283 -32.91 -4.88 -9.07
CA VAL A 283 -33.53 -4.50 -7.80
C VAL A 283 -32.65 -3.46 -7.14
N ASN A 284 -33.22 -2.30 -6.79
CA ASN A 284 -32.57 -1.35 -5.89
C ASN A 284 -33.12 -1.57 -4.48
N THR A 285 -32.25 -1.98 -3.56
CA THR A 285 -32.65 -2.19 -2.16
C THR A 285 -33.07 -0.89 -1.51
N HIS A 286 -32.38 0.21 -1.82
CA HIS A 286 -32.71 1.55 -1.38
C HIS A 286 -32.11 2.57 -2.36
N TYR A 287 -32.26 3.85 -2.04
CA TYR A 287 -32.04 4.93 -3.01
C TYR A 287 -30.59 5.46 -3.09
N HIS A 288 -29.68 5.03 -2.21
CA HIS A 288 -28.33 5.59 -2.16
C HIS A 288 -27.55 5.33 -3.46
N TYR A 289 -26.72 6.30 -3.82
CA TYR A 289 -26.07 6.36 -5.13
C TYR A 289 -25.16 5.15 -5.40
N ASP A 290 -24.52 4.62 -4.36
CA ASP A 290 -23.60 3.49 -4.45
C ASP A 290 -24.29 2.14 -4.63
N HIS A 291 -25.63 2.13 -4.58
CA HIS A 291 -26.48 1.00 -4.94
C HIS A 291 -27.20 1.21 -6.27
N THR A 292 -27.45 2.47 -6.68
CA THR A 292 -28.38 2.80 -7.77
C THR A 292 -27.74 3.36 -9.04
N GLN A 293 -26.61 4.08 -8.98
CA GLN A 293 -26.06 4.77 -10.16
C GLN A 293 -25.67 3.83 -11.30
N GLY A 294 -25.38 2.57 -11.01
CA GLY A 294 -25.11 1.53 -11.99
C GLY A 294 -26.31 1.16 -12.87
N ASN A 295 -27.53 1.58 -12.52
CA ASN A 295 -28.75 1.35 -13.32
C ASN A 295 -28.56 1.75 -14.80
N ILE A 296 -27.85 2.86 -15.03
CA ILE A 296 -27.60 3.44 -16.37
C ILE A 296 -26.86 2.50 -17.34
N LEU A 297 -26.22 1.46 -16.81
CA LEU A 297 -25.44 0.52 -17.59
C LEU A 297 -26.27 -0.60 -18.24
N TYR A 298 -27.58 -0.67 -17.94
CA TYR A 298 -28.49 -1.73 -18.32
C TYR A 298 -29.83 -1.18 -18.85
N PRO A 299 -29.84 -0.50 -20.01
CA PRO A 299 -31.03 0.20 -20.54
C PRO A 299 -32.23 -0.67 -20.90
N SER A 300 -32.05 -1.99 -20.99
CA SER A 300 -33.14 -2.93 -21.28
C SER A 300 -33.72 -3.60 -20.03
N ALA A 301 -33.18 -3.30 -18.84
CA ALA A 301 -33.61 -3.94 -17.61
C ALA A 301 -34.81 -3.24 -16.98
N GLN A 302 -35.78 -4.03 -16.50
CA GLN A 302 -36.84 -3.53 -15.62
C GLN A 302 -36.26 -3.29 -14.23
N ILE A 303 -36.53 -2.11 -13.64
CA ILE A 303 -35.96 -1.72 -12.35
C ILE A 303 -37.05 -1.75 -11.29
N PHE A 304 -36.85 -2.55 -10.26
CA PHE A 304 -37.74 -2.75 -9.12
C PHE A 304 -37.16 -2.08 -7.87
N ALA A 305 -38.01 -1.41 -7.09
CA ALA A 305 -37.62 -0.76 -5.83
C ALA A 305 -38.83 -0.52 -4.94
N HIS A 306 -38.64 -0.11 -3.68
CA HIS A 306 -39.76 0.38 -2.88
C HIS A 306 -40.32 1.68 -3.46
N ARG A 307 -41.63 1.93 -3.30
CA ARG A 307 -42.29 3.13 -3.86
C ARG A 307 -41.69 4.48 -3.45
N GLN A 308 -40.97 4.53 -2.33
CA GLN A 308 -40.29 5.75 -1.86
C GLN A 308 -38.93 5.98 -2.55
N VAL A 309 -38.36 4.98 -3.22
CA VAL A 309 -37.03 5.10 -3.83
C VAL A 309 -36.97 6.15 -4.95
N PRO A 310 -37.87 6.16 -5.96
CA PRO A 310 -37.82 7.16 -7.03
C PRO A 310 -37.82 8.63 -6.55
N PRO A 311 -38.74 9.09 -5.67
CA PRO A 311 -38.70 10.46 -5.19
C PRO A 311 -37.45 10.76 -4.34
N LEU A 312 -36.96 9.80 -3.54
CA LEU A 312 -35.75 9.99 -2.73
C LEU A 312 -34.47 10.08 -3.57
N MET A 313 -34.37 9.31 -4.66
CA MET A 313 -33.28 9.45 -5.64
C MET A 313 -33.23 10.88 -6.20
N MET A 314 -34.39 11.42 -6.59
CA MET A 314 -34.50 12.78 -7.12
C MET A 314 -34.18 13.85 -6.08
N LEU A 315 -34.51 13.60 -4.82
CA LEU A 315 -34.29 14.52 -3.72
C LEU A 315 -32.81 14.64 -3.34
N ARG A 316 -32.11 13.52 -3.17
CA ARG A 316 -30.70 13.50 -2.75
C ARG A 316 -29.73 13.75 -3.90
N ASP A 317 -29.94 13.07 -5.02
CA ASP A 317 -29.01 13.05 -6.16
C ASP A 317 -29.65 13.62 -7.43
N GLY A 318 -30.60 14.54 -7.29
CA GLY A 318 -31.41 15.07 -8.39
C GLY A 318 -30.61 15.63 -9.57
N ASN A 319 -29.42 16.21 -9.34
CA ASN A 319 -28.56 16.69 -10.44
C ASN A 319 -28.07 15.54 -11.33
N TRP A 320 -27.81 14.38 -10.75
CA TRP A 320 -27.43 13.18 -11.50
C TRP A 320 -28.65 12.55 -12.16
N TRP A 321 -29.76 12.41 -11.43
CA TRP A 321 -30.95 11.70 -11.93
C TRP A 321 -31.78 12.49 -12.95
N LYS A 322 -31.71 13.83 -12.95
CA LYS A 322 -32.31 14.67 -14.01
C LYS A 322 -31.78 14.36 -15.40
N SER A 323 -30.52 13.92 -15.54
CA SER A 323 -29.93 13.52 -16.83
C SER A 323 -30.05 12.02 -17.13
N HIS A 324 -30.69 11.24 -16.24
CA HIS A 324 -30.77 9.78 -16.31
C HIS A 324 -32.16 9.27 -15.85
N GLN A 325 -33.22 10.02 -16.14
CA GLN A 325 -34.57 9.76 -15.61
C GLN A 325 -35.13 8.40 -16.04
N GLU A 326 -34.72 7.91 -17.21
CA GLU A 326 -35.12 6.61 -17.75
C GLU A 326 -34.58 5.42 -16.92
N TYR A 327 -33.60 5.66 -16.05
CA TYR A 327 -32.99 4.64 -15.18
C TYR A 327 -33.43 4.73 -13.71
N ILE A 328 -34.44 5.56 -13.43
CA ILE A 328 -35.15 5.58 -12.16
C ILE A 328 -36.25 4.50 -12.20
N PRO A 329 -36.51 3.77 -11.10
CA PRO A 329 -37.59 2.78 -11.06
C PRO A 329 -38.95 3.38 -11.47
N GLN A 330 -39.62 2.72 -12.40
CA GLN A 330 -40.91 3.17 -12.95
C GLN A 330 -42.09 2.65 -12.10
N SER A 331 -43.25 3.32 -12.20
CA SER A 331 -44.44 3.06 -11.36
C SER A 331 -44.88 1.60 -11.30
N ASP A 332 -44.74 0.87 -12.41
CA ASP A 332 -45.27 -0.48 -12.57
C ASP A 332 -44.43 -1.55 -11.86
N ASN A 333 -43.24 -1.18 -11.37
CA ASN A 333 -42.29 -2.07 -10.70
C ASN A 333 -42.01 -1.65 -9.24
N LEU A 334 -42.93 -0.89 -8.63
CA LEU A 334 -42.77 -0.40 -7.26
C LEU A 334 -43.41 -1.35 -6.24
N VAL A 335 -42.60 -1.74 -5.26
CA VAL A 335 -43.01 -2.59 -4.14
C VAL A 335 -43.56 -1.71 -3.00
N ASN A 336 -44.70 -2.10 -2.43
CA ASN A 336 -45.29 -1.41 -1.27
C ASN A 336 -45.01 -2.12 0.06
N LYS A 337 -45.15 -3.44 0.11
CA LYS A 337 -44.93 -4.24 1.33
C LYS A 337 -44.15 -5.50 1.03
N THR A 338 -44.73 -6.39 0.24
CA THR A 338 -44.06 -7.61 -0.23
C THR A 338 -44.47 -7.86 -1.66
N ASP A 339 -43.52 -8.26 -2.49
CA ASP A 339 -43.78 -8.69 -3.87
C ASP A 339 -42.87 -9.87 -4.23
N THR A 340 -43.32 -10.72 -5.15
CA THR A 340 -42.55 -11.87 -5.63
C THR A 340 -42.18 -11.67 -7.09
N LEU A 341 -40.90 -11.39 -7.30
CA LEU A 341 -40.32 -11.26 -8.63
C LEU A 341 -39.93 -12.64 -9.15
N LYS A 342 -40.35 -12.94 -10.38
CA LYS A 342 -39.93 -14.15 -11.10
C LYS A 342 -38.81 -13.83 -12.08
N LEU A 343 -37.72 -14.58 -11.99
CA LEU A 343 -36.65 -14.64 -12.98
C LEU A 343 -36.65 -16.06 -13.54
N LYS A 344 -37.38 -16.29 -14.64
CA LYS A 344 -37.68 -17.64 -15.16
C LYS A 344 -38.26 -18.56 -14.07
N ASN A 345 -37.48 -19.55 -13.60
CA ASN A 345 -37.87 -20.53 -12.61
C ASN A 345 -37.43 -20.14 -11.18
N GLN A 346 -36.66 -19.06 -11.06
CA GLN A 346 -36.23 -18.52 -9.78
C GLN A 346 -37.27 -17.54 -9.23
N GLU A 347 -37.62 -17.69 -7.96
CA GLU A 347 -38.44 -16.74 -7.21
C GLU A 347 -37.57 -15.89 -6.29
N ILE A 348 -37.81 -14.59 -6.29
CA ILE A 348 -37.14 -13.59 -5.44
C ILE A 348 -38.22 -12.80 -4.72
N ILE A 349 -38.27 -12.92 -3.41
CA ILE A 349 -39.26 -12.24 -2.56
C ILE A 349 -38.66 -10.92 -2.07
N LEU A 350 -39.23 -9.81 -2.53
CA LEU A 350 -38.87 -8.45 -2.10
C LEU A 350 -39.76 -8.04 -0.93
N THR A 351 -39.17 -7.57 0.16
CA THR A 351 -39.95 -7.15 1.35
C THR A 351 -39.46 -5.80 1.86
N TYR A 352 -40.40 -4.90 2.07
CA TYR A 352 -40.21 -3.64 2.79
C TYR A 352 -40.26 -3.92 4.30
N PRO A 353 -39.19 -3.67 5.05
CA PRO A 353 -39.13 -3.91 6.49
C PRO A 353 -39.90 -2.87 7.33
N GLY A 354 -40.45 -1.84 6.71
CA GLY A 354 -40.77 -0.58 7.39
C GLY A 354 -39.63 0.43 7.23
N ILE A 355 -39.75 1.58 7.88
CA ILE A 355 -38.67 2.57 7.89
C ILE A 355 -37.49 1.97 8.67
N ALA A 356 -36.33 1.85 8.05
CA ALA A 356 -35.13 1.32 8.69
C ALA A 356 -33.91 2.19 8.34
N HIS A 357 -33.00 1.71 7.49
CA HIS A 357 -31.85 2.47 7.01
C HIS A 357 -32.29 3.70 6.21
N THR A 358 -33.40 3.57 5.47
CA THR A 358 -34.11 4.64 4.76
C THR A 358 -35.63 4.48 4.90
N HIS A 359 -36.38 5.46 4.40
CA HIS A 359 -37.83 5.34 4.19
C HIS A 359 -38.20 4.41 3.01
N GLY A 360 -37.21 3.86 2.30
CA GLY A 360 -37.37 3.15 1.03
C GLY A 360 -36.60 1.85 0.91
N ASP A 361 -36.41 1.12 2.01
CA ASP A 361 -35.61 -0.11 2.02
C ASP A 361 -36.35 -1.32 1.44
N LEU A 362 -35.60 -2.28 0.93
CA LEU A 362 -36.04 -3.63 0.61
C LEU A 362 -34.92 -4.61 0.98
N TRP A 363 -35.30 -5.76 1.52
CA TRP A 363 -34.46 -6.96 1.37
C TRP A 363 -35.03 -7.86 0.28
N ALA A 364 -34.16 -8.67 -0.32
CA ALA A 364 -34.54 -9.69 -1.29
C ALA A 364 -34.18 -11.08 -0.76
N TYR A 365 -35.16 -11.98 -0.71
CA TYR A 365 -34.99 -13.37 -0.29
C TYR A 365 -35.11 -14.31 -1.47
N LEU A 366 -34.14 -15.20 -1.64
CA LEU A 366 -34.13 -16.30 -2.59
C LEU A 366 -34.45 -17.59 -1.83
N PRO A 367 -35.70 -18.08 -1.85
CA PRO A 367 -36.12 -19.19 -0.97
C PRO A 367 -35.42 -20.51 -1.28
N LYS A 368 -35.14 -20.78 -2.55
CA LYS A 368 -34.54 -22.03 -3.00
C LYS A 368 -33.09 -22.18 -2.52
N GLU A 369 -32.34 -21.09 -2.48
CA GLU A 369 -30.93 -21.07 -2.06
C GLU A 369 -30.75 -20.67 -0.59
N ASN A 370 -31.83 -20.23 0.08
CA ASN A 370 -31.82 -19.68 1.42
C ASN A 370 -30.84 -18.50 1.58
N ILE A 371 -30.90 -17.54 0.66
CA ILE A 371 -30.03 -16.36 0.61
C ILE A 371 -30.88 -15.08 0.74
N ILE A 372 -30.46 -14.17 1.61
CA ILE A 372 -31.11 -12.86 1.80
C ILE A 372 -30.11 -11.75 1.52
N ALA A 373 -30.37 -10.92 0.51
CA ALA A 373 -29.66 -9.66 0.32
C ALA A 373 -30.38 -8.56 1.09
N THR A 374 -29.70 -7.95 2.07
CA THR A 374 -30.33 -7.01 3.00
C THR A 374 -30.20 -5.56 2.58
N GLY A 375 -29.38 -5.24 1.57
CA GLY A 375 -28.91 -3.87 1.39
C GLY A 375 -28.30 -3.33 2.70
N ASP A 376 -28.43 -2.04 2.90
CA ASP A 376 -27.78 -1.33 4.01
C ASP A 376 -28.49 -1.47 5.38
N LEU A 377 -29.53 -2.32 5.46
CA LEU A 377 -29.97 -2.86 6.75
C LEU A 377 -28.81 -3.55 7.50
N LEU A 378 -27.73 -3.97 6.82
CA LEU A 378 -26.54 -4.52 7.47
C LEU A 378 -25.25 -3.92 6.91
N PHE A 379 -24.49 -3.27 7.79
CA PHE A 379 -23.06 -2.98 7.59
C PHE A 379 -22.25 -4.02 8.39
N HIS A 380 -21.81 -5.08 7.72
CA HIS A 380 -21.07 -6.16 8.38
C HIS A 380 -19.60 -5.77 8.56
N THR A 381 -19.11 -5.80 9.81
CA THR A 381 -17.75 -5.42 10.24
C THR A 381 -17.37 -3.94 10.16
N TYR A 382 -18.17 -3.10 9.49
CA TYR A 382 -17.92 -1.66 9.34
C TYR A 382 -18.78 -0.82 10.29
N TYR A 383 -18.33 0.40 10.60
CA TYR A 383 -19.22 1.45 11.11
C TYR A 383 -20.26 1.81 10.03
N PRO A 384 -21.56 1.84 10.36
CA PRO A 384 -22.60 2.20 9.39
C PRO A 384 -22.61 3.69 9.05
N PHE A 385 -23.20 4.02 7.91
CA PHE A 385 -23.64 5.38 7.61
C PHE A 385 -25.10 5.55 7.99
N PHE A 386 -25.44 6.68 8.60
CA PHE A 386 -26.81 7.03 8.97
C PHE A 386 -27.32 8.12 8.02
N ASP A 387 -28.52 7.93 7.48
CA ASP A 387 -29.14 8.88 6.56
C ASP A 387 -29.83 10.01 7.32
N LEU A 388 -29.10 11.10 7.53
CA LEU A 388 -29.59 12.29 8.22
C LEU A 388 -30.44 13.21 7.34
N GLY A 389 -30.65 12.86 6.07
CA GLY A 389 -31.46 13.64 5.14
C GLY A 389 -32.95 13.34 5.23
N GLU A 390 -33.73 13.89 4.30
CA GLU A 390 -35.19 13.66 4.21
C GLU A 390 -35.56 12.19 3.89
N GLY A 391 -34.61 11.38 3.41
CA GLY A 391 -34.76 9.93 3.29
C GLY A 391 -34.80 9.19 4.63
N GLY A 392 -34.34 9.84 5.70
CA GLY A 392 -34.43 9.45 7.10
C GLY A 392 -33.78 8.13 7.46
N VAL A 393 -33.54 7.91 8.75
CA VAL A 393 -33.19 6.61 9.32
C VAL A 393 -33.95 6.45 10.62
N ALA A 394 -34.38 5.22 10.93
CA ALA A 394 -34.99 4.91 12.22
C ALA A 394 -34.25 3.73 12.87
N ILE A 395 -33.37 4.07 13.81
CA ILE A 395 -32.43 3.11 14.42
C ILE A 395 -33.16 2.01 15.22
N PRO A 396 -34.16 2.32 16.08
CA PRO A 396 -34.91 1.28 16.78
C PRO A 396 -35.62 0.29 15.84
N GLN A 397 -36.18 0.79 14.75
CA GLN A 397 -36.89 0.00 13.74
C GLN A 397 -35.89 -0.83 12.92
N THR A 398 -34.72 -0.27 12.60
CA THR A 398 -33.61 -1.01 11.99
C THR A 398 -33.20 -2.21 12.86
N ILE A 399 -33.01 -1.99 14.17
CA ILE A 399 -32.69 -3.05 15.14
C ILE A 399 -33.79 -4.13 15.13
N ALA A 400 -35.06 -3.73 15.19
CA ALA A 400 -36.18 -4.65 15.19
C ALA A 400 -36.24 -5.49 13.90
N ALA A 401 -36.11 -4.86 12.74
CA ALA A 401 -36.14 -5.52 11.43
C ALA A 401 -35.01 -6.55 11.28
N ILE A 402 -33.78 -6.21 11.69
CA ILE A 402 -32.62 -7.12 11.63
C ILE A 402 -32.79 -8.31 12.57
N ARG A 403 -33.31 -8.07 13.79
CA ARG A 403 -33.63 -9.14 14.75
C ARG A 403 -34.70 -10.07 14.22
N GLU A 404 -35.77 -9.52 13.62
CA GLU A 404 -36.87 -10.29 13.03
C GLU A 404 -36.37 -11.23 11.92
N ILE A 405 -35.61 -10.72 10.95
CA ILE A 405 -35.13 -11.57 9.84
C ILE A 405 -34.13 -12.62 10.28
N ALA A 406 -33.26 -12.30 11.24
CA ALA A 406 -32.31 -13.25 11.80
C ALA A 406 -33.04 -14.38 12.54
N GLN A 407 -34.12 -14.06 13.26
CA GLN A 407 -34.94 -15.06 13.94
C GLN A 407 -35.76 -15.90 12.95
N LYS A 408 -36.31 -15.27 11.91
CA LYS A 408 -37.15 -15.93 10.91
C LYS A 408 -36.36 -16.88 10.01
N TYR A 409 -35.11 -16.54 9.72
CA TYR A 409 -34.24 -17.30 8.82
C TYR A 409 -32.87 -17.58 9.48
N PRO A 410 -32.82 -18.42 10.52
CA PRO A 410 -31.60 -18.65 11.31
C PRO A 410 -30.49 -19.31 10.49
N ASP A 411 -30.84 -20.11 9.49
CA ASP A 411 -29.90 -20.86 8.64
C ASP A 411 -29.58 -20.17 7.30
N ALA A 412 -30.10 -18.95 7.07
CA ALA A 412 -29.86 -18.23 5.81
C ALA A 412 -28.45 -17.63 5.75
N LYS A 413 -27.94 -17.51 4.51
CA LYS A 413 -26.77 -16.66 4.21
C LYS A 413 -27.25 -15.25 3.92
N PHE A 414 -26.66 -14.26 4.57
CA PHE A 414 -27.02 -12.86 4.40
C PHE A 414 -25.96 -12.12 3.59
N LEU A 415 -26.36 -11.47 2.50
CA LEU A 415 -25.50 -10.54 1.76
C LEU A 415 -25.79 -9.11 2.25
N PRO A 416 -24.92 -8.52 3.08
CA PRO A 416 -25.07 -7.14 3.50
C PRO A 416 -24.88 -6.18 2.34
N GLY A 417 -25.36 -4.94 2.49
CA GLY A 417 -25.02 -3.82 1.63
C GLY A 417 -23.53 -3.51 1.67
N HIS A 418 -22.88 -3.64 2.84
CA HIS A 418 -21.42 -3.53 2.94
C HIS A 418 -20.82 -4.59 3.86
N GLY A 419 -19.67 -5.16 3.44
CA GLY A 419 -18.93 -6.14 4.22
C GLY A 419 -19.02 -7.58 3.68
N PRO A 420 -18.44 -8.54 4.41
CA PRO A 420 -18.46 -9.95 3.98
C PRO A 420 -19.87 -10.55 4.16
N ILE A 421 -20.12 -11.68 3.49
CA ILE A 421 -21.33 -12.49 3.70
C ILE A 421 -21.48 -12.81 5.20
N ALA A 422 -22.70 -12.72 5.71
CA ALA A 422 -23.03 -12.79 7.11
C ALA A 422 -23.98 -13.96 7.43
N THR A 423 -24.05 -14.30 8.70
CA THR A 423 -25.00 -15.26 9.28
C THR A 423 -26.06 -14.54 10.12
N ALA A 424 -27.14 -15.23 10.51
CA ALA A 424 -28.11 -14.68 11.44
C ALA A 424 -27.48 -14.21 12.77
N SER A 425 -26.41 -14.88 13.25
CA SER A 425 -25.68 -14.45 14.44
C SER A 425 -24.98 -13.10 14.25
N ASP A 426 -24.42 -12.84 13.07
CA ASP A 426 -23.76 -11.57 12.76
C ASP A 426 -24.77 -10.42 12.70
N LEU A 427 -25.98 -10.68 12.21
CA LEU A 427 -27.11 -9.73 12.27
C LEU A 427 -27.46 -9.38 13.71
N GLN A 428 -27.57 -10.38 14.60
CA GLN A 428 -27.83 -10.16 16.02
C GLN A 428 -26.71 -9.34 16.68
N GLN A 429 -25.44 -9.61 16.37
CA GLN A 429 -24.31 -8.83 16.87
C GLN A 429 -24.34 -7.37 16.37
N TYR A 430 -24.78 -7.14 15.13
CA TYR A 430 -24.96 -5.79 14.61
C TYR A 430 -26.14 -5.06 15.26
N ALA A 431 -27.26 -5.73 15.48
CA ALA A 431 -28.38 -5.19 16.23
C ALA A 431 -27.96 -4.77 17.64
N ASN A 432 -27.15 -5.58 18.34
CA ASN A 432 -26.62 -5.25 19.67
C ASN A 432 -25.68 -4.03 19.63
N TYR A 433 -24.87 -3.89 18.57
CA TYR A 433 -24.04 -2.70 18.38
C TYR A 433 -24.89 -1.43 18.25
N LEU A 434 -25.89 -1.46 17.36
CA LEU A 434 -26.79 -0.32 17.15
C LEU A 434 -27.56 0.03 18.42
N GLU A 435 -28.05 -0.97 19.15
CA GLU A 435 -28.76 -0.79 20.42
C GLU A 435 -27.85 -0.14 21.47
N TYR A 436 -26.62 -0.63 21.64
CA TYR A 436 -25.66 -0.02 22.56
C TYR A 436 -25.33 1.42 22.17
N LEU A 437 -25.08 1.68 20.89
CA LEU A 437 -24.79 3.01 20.37
C LEU A 437 -25.95 3.97 20.66
N TYR A 438 -27.17 3.59 20.26
CA TYR A 438 -28.37 4.40 20.44
C TYR A 438 -28.63 4.69 21.92
N GLN A 439 -28.63 3.66 22.77
CA GLN A 439 -28.88 3.83 24.21
C GLN A 439 -27.79 4.67 24.90
N SER A 440 -26.52 4.49 24.53
CA SER A 440 -25.41 5.27 25.12
C SER A 440 -25.53 6.76 24.76
N VAL A 441 -25.90 7.05 23.51
CA VAL A 441 -26.08 8.41 23.03
C VAL A 441 -27.33 9.07 23.61
N ASP A 442 -28.46 8.36 23.64
CA ASP A 442 -29.70 8.84 24.26
C ASP A 442 -29.52 9.15 25.75
N ASN A 443 -28.80 8.29 26.48
CA ASN A 443 -28.46 8.56 27.88
C ASN A 443 -27.55 9.79 28.04
N ALA A 444 -26.55 9.96 27.17
CA ALA A 444 -25.69 11.14 27.19
C ALA A 444 -26.47 12.43 26.91
N TYR A 445 -27.38 12.40 25.92
CA TYR A 445 -28.27 13.51 25.60
C TYR A 445 -29.15 13.88 26.81
N LYS A 446 -29.80 12.89 27.43
CA LYS A 446 -30.64 13.08 28.63
C LYS A 446 -29.87 13.62 29.84
N GLN A 447 -28.57 13.37 29.92
CA GLN A 447 -27.67 13.93 30.93
C GLN A 447 -27.18 15.35 30.60
N GLY A 448 -27.57 15.91 29.46
CA GLY A 448 -27.19 17.25 29.02
C GLY A 448 -25.78 17.36 28.46
N LEU A 449 -25.14 16.23 28.09
CA LEU A 449 -23.82 16.26 27.43
C LEU A 449 -23.98 16.74 26.00
N SER A 450 -23.17 17.71 25.57
CA SER A 450 -23.08 18.11 24.15
C SER A 450 -22.61 16.95 23.24
N ILE A 451 -22.91 17.08 21.94
CA ILE A 451 -22.44 16.16 20.89
C ILE A 451 -20.92 15.90 20.93
N GLU A 452 -20.11 16.94 21.21
CA GLU A 452 -18.66 16.79 21.32
C GLU A 452 -18.26 16.02 22.59
N GLN A 453 -18.92 16.28 23.72
CA GLN A 453 -18.68 15.52 24.96
C GLN A 453 -19.07 14.05 24.80
N ALA A 454 -20.25 13.77 24.22
CA ALA A 454 -20.70 12.41 23.93
C ALA A 454 -19.69 11.68 23.03
N SER A 455 -19.24 12.32 21.93
CA SER A 455 -18.27 11.74 20.98
C SER A 455 -16.89 11.45 21.56
N ASN A 456 -16.52 12.08 22.68
CA ASN A 456 -15.24 11.90 23.36
C ASN A 456 -15.33 10.96 24.57
N THR A 457 -16.53 10.64 25.06
CA THR A 457 -16.75 9.85 26.29
C THR A 457 -17.30 8.45 26.02
N ILE A 458 -18.16 8.29 25.00
CA ILE A 458 -18.74 6.99 24.65
C ILE A 458 -17.67 6.13 23.95
N ASP A 459 -17.39 4.96 24.51
CA ASP A 459 -16.43 4.01 23.95
C ASP A 459 -17.12 2.92 23.12
N LEU A 460 -16.77 2.85 21.84
CA LEU A 460 -17.25 1.83 20.89
C LEU A 460 -16.16 0.79 20.54
N SER A 461 -14.99 0.85 21.18
CA SER A 461 -13.82 0.04 20.83
C SER A 461 -14.07 -1.47 20.93
N GLN A 462 -14.90 -1.90 21.89
CA GLN A 462 -15.30 -3.30 22.10
C GLN A 462 -15.96 -3.96 20.88
N TRP A 463 -16.51 -3.16 19.96
CA TRP A 463 -17.21 -3.66 18.78
C TRP A 463 -16.29 -3.95 17.59
N HIS A 464 -15.00 -3.59 17.67
CA HIS A 464 -13.96 -3.87 16.67
C HIS A 464 -14.35 -3.54 15.21
N ARG A 465 -15.18 -2.50 15.03
CA ARG A 465 -15.68 -2.05 13.73
C ARG A 465 -14.57 -1.36 12.93
N ARG A 466 -14.55 -1.61 11.62
CA ARG A 466 -13.63 -1.01 10.66
C ARG A 466 -14.18 0.30 10.11
N ILE A 467 -13.27 1.19 9.73
CA ILE A 467 -13.60 2.44 9.06
C ILE A 467 -14.06 2.15 7.63
N LEU A 468 -15.11 2.83 7.18
CA LEU A 468 -15.61 2.76 5.81
C LEU A 468 -15.55 4.16 5.17
N PRO A 469 -14.78 4.38 4.07
CA PRO A 469 -14.84 5.60 3.29
C PRO A 469 -16.08 5.60 2.38
N SER A 470 -16.70 6.76 2.22
CA SER A 470 -17.77 6.99 1.24
C SER A 470 -17.76 8.44 0.77
N PHE A 471 -18.43 8.75 -0.33
CA PHE A 471 -18.57 10.10 -0.85
C PHE A 471 -19.99 10.62 -0.58
N HIS A 472 -20.10 11.62 0.29
CA HIS A 472 -21.38 12.29 0.55
C HIS A 472 -21.27 13.73 0.06
N ASN A 473 -22.20 14.18 -0.79
CA ASN A 473 -22.20 15.54 -1.35
C ASN A 473 -20.85 15.94 -1.99
N ASN A 474 -20.26 15.04 -2.79
CA ASN A 474 -18.93 15.18 -3.41
C ASN A 474 -17.76 15.41 -2.41
N ARG A 475 -17.93 15.03 -1.14
CA ARG A 475 -16.87 15.06 -0.12
C ARG A 475 -16.59 13.66 0.40
N LEU A 476 -15.31 13.36 0.59
CA LEU A 476 -14.89 12.11 1.21
C LEU A 476 -15.22 12.16 2.71
N THR A 477 -16.07 11.25 3.15
CA THR A 477 -16.53 11.09 4.53
C THR A 477 -16.18 9.69 5.01
N TRP A 478 -15.84 9.55 6.29
CA TRP A 478 -15.44 8.28 6.88
C TRP A 478 -16.43 7.90 7.97
N ALA A 479 -17.03 6.70 7.89
CA ALA A 479 -17.75 6.15 9.02
C ALA A 479 -16.74 5.70 10.08
N THR A 480 -16.78 6.35 11.24
CA THR A 480 -15.88 6.11 12.37
C THR A 480 -16.70 6.06 13.65
N ALA A 481 -16.12 5.58 14.76
CA ALA A 481 -16.77 5.61 16.07
C ALA A 481 -17.32 7.00 16.42
N LYS A 482 -16.49 8.04 16.29
CA LYS A 482 -16.88 9.43 16.59
C LYS A 482 -18.01 9.90 15.69
N ASN A 483 -17.95 9.61 14.39
CA ASN A 483 -19.00 10.06 13.47
C ASN A 483 -20.32 9.33 13.71
N ASN A 484 -20.29 8.03 14.03
CA ASN A 484 -21.49 7.31 14.46
C ASN A 484 -22.14 7.94 15.69
N ILE A 485 -21.36 8.23 16.73
CA ILE A 485 -21.87 8.91 17.93
C ILE A 485 -22.50 10.26 17.56
N ARG A 486 -21.82 11.06 16.74
CA ARG A 486 -22.32 12.37 16.30
C ARG A 486 -23.63 12.27 15.51
N TRP A 487 -23.70 11.35 14.56
CA TRP A 487 -24.90 11.17 13.73
C TRP A 487 -26.08 10.67 14.56
N VAL A 488 -25.87 9.68 15.43
CA VAL A 488 -26.92 9.20 16.34
C VAL A 488 -27.35 10.29 17.31
N TYR A 489 -26.44 11.15 17.76
CA TYR A 489 -26.79 12.27 18.64
C TYR A 489 -27.74 13.24 17.93
N GLN A 490 -27.50 13.55 16.66
CA GLN A 490 -28.38 14.41 15.86
C GLN A 490 -29.76 13.77 15.66
N ILE A 491 -29.83 12.45 15.46
CA ILE A 491 -31.10 11.72 15.34
C ILE A 491 -31.87 11.77 16.65
N VAL A 492 -31.23 11.43 17.77
CA VAL A 492 -31.82 11.49 19.12
C VAL A 492 -32.31 12.89 19.44
N GLU A 493 -31.50 13.92 19.16
CA GLU A 493 -31.89 15.32 19.37
C GLU A 493 -33.12 15.71 18.55
N GLN A 494 -33.25 15.23 17.31
CA GLN A 494 -34.46 15.47 16.50
C GLN A 494 -35.68 14.76 17.10
N GLU A 495 -35.54 13.50 17.51
CA GLU A 495 -36.61 12.71 18.14
C GLU A 495 -37.15 13.38 19.41
N HIS A 496 -36.28 13.81 20.33
CA HIS A 496 -36.69 14.50 21.58
C HIS A 496 -37.26 15.91 21.36
N ASN A 497 -36.99 16.55 20.22
CA ASN A 497 -37.57 17.86 19.90
C ASN A 497 -38.94 17.76 19.21
N THR A 498 -39.33 16.56 18.78
CA THR A 498 -40.64 16.30 18.15
C THR A 498 -41.70 15.73 19.10
N ASP A 499 -41.26 15.24 20.26
CA ASP A 499 -42.09 14.80 21.40
C ASP A 499 -42.41 15.95 22.36
#